data_AF-A0A7C7ASS5-F1
#
_entry.id   AF-A0A7C7ASS5-F1
#
_cell.length_a   1.000
_cell.length_b   1.000
_cell.length_c   1.000
_cell.angle_alpha   90.00
_cell.angle_beta   90.00
_cell.angle_gamma   90.00
#
_symmetry.space_group_name_H-M   'P 1'
#
loop_
_entity.id
_entity.type
_entity.pdbx_description
1 polymer ?
#
loop_
_entity_poly.entity_id
_entity_poly.type
_entity_poly.pdbx_seq_one_letter_code
_entity_poly.pdbx_strand_id
1 'polypeptide(L)'
;MVFLNLLSREEKHYFIDLLIEVIAAGGETNETELQIIKFYKNEMGEDAQRYRKSSHSLEKLIEYFAAKPKAVKNLVFMNVVRASLFDEFYSAEEHFVIEQIQEKFGITNKKKTDIMKIVYAERDLRERAKRVIAE
;
A
#
# COMPACT_ATOMS: atom_id res chain seq x y z
N MET A 1 -2.15 8.91 -8.02
CA MET A 1 -0.72 8.81 -8.36
C MET A 1 -0.04 8.10 -7.20
N VAL A 2 0.90 7.20 -7.46
CA VAL A 2 1.67 6.51 -6.41
C VAL A 2 2.89 7.36 -6.06
N PHE A 3 3.22 7.45 -4.76
CA PHE A 3 4.32 8.29 -4.28
C PHE A 3 5.58 7.47 -3.91
N LEU A 4 5.75 6.27 -4.46
CA LEU A 4 6.90 5.41 -4.15
C LEU A 4 8.24 6.04 -4.52
N ASN A 5 8.26 6.97 -5.47
CA ASN A 5 9.46 7.73 -5.84
C ASN A 5 10.04 8.58 -4.70
N LEU A 6 9.26 8.87 -3.65
CA LEU A 6 9.72 9.59 -2.46
C LEU A 6 10.36 8.66 -1.41
N LEU A 7 10.30 7.35 -1.60
CA LEU A 7 10.99 6.37 -0.77
C LEU A 7 12.39 6.11 -1.30
N SER A 8 13.32 5.82 -0.39
CA SER A 8 14.61 5.24 -0.75
C SER A 8 14.43 3.86 -1.38
N ARG A 9 15.46 3.37 -2.09
CA ARG A 9 15.43 2.03 -2.70
C ARG A 9 15.09 0.94 -1.68
N GLU A 10 15.73 0.96 -0.51
CA GLU A 10 15.47 -0.01 0.55
C GLU A 10 14.01 0.05 1.01
N GLU A 11 13.48 1.26 1.25
CA GLU A 11 12.10 1.46 1.67
C GLU A 11 11.10 1.01 0.60
N LYS A 12 11.41 1.19 -0.69
CA LYS A 12 10.57 0.64 -1.77
C LYS A 12 10.54 -0.89 -1.72
N HIS A 13 11.69 -1.53 -1.51
CA HIS A 13 11.79 -2.99 -1.45
C HIS A 13 10.99 -3.54 -0.27
N TYR A 14 11.19 -2.99 0.93
CA TYR A 14 10.43 -3.40 2.10
C TYR A 14 8.96 -2.99 2.04
N PHE A 15 8.60 -1.95 1.30
CA PHE A 15 7.20 -1.61 1.05
C PHE A 15 6.51 -2.70 0.21
N ILE A 16 7.17 -3.22 -0.83
CA ILE A 16 6.64 -4.34 -1.60
C ILE A 16 6.49 -5.58 -0.73
N ASP A 17 7.49 -5.89 0.11
CA ASP A 17 7.39 -7.02 1.03
C ASP A 17 6.21 -6.83 2.00
N LEU A 18 6.07 -5.63 2.59
CA LEU A 18 4.94 -5.31 3.47
C LEU A 18 3.61 -5.50 2.75
N LEU A 19 3.49 -5.01 1.52
CA LEU A 19 2.26 -5.11 0.75
C LEU A 19 1.90 -6.57 0.44
N ILE A 20 2.90 -7.41 0.13
CA ILE A 20 2.69 -8.86 -0.08
C ILE A 20 2.18 -9.51 1.20
N GLU A 21 2.78 -9.21 2.36
CA GLU A 21 2.36 -9.80 3.63
C GLU A 21 0.98 -9.29 4.08
N VAL A 22 0.63 -8.03 3.79
CA VAL A 22 -0.73 -7.50 4.04
C VAL A 22 -1.77 -8.27 3.24
N ILE A 23 -1.55 -8.42 1.93
CA ILE A 23 -2.46 -9.14 1.03
C ILE A 23 -2.57 -10.61 1.43
N ALA A 24 -1.44 -11.25 1.75
CA ALA A 24 -1.41 -12.65 2.17
C ALA A 24 -2.17 -12.91 3.49
N ALA A 25 -2.42 -11.88 4.31
CA ALA A 25 -3.23 -12.03 5.52
C ALA A 25 -4.69 -12.43 5.22
N GLY A 26 -5.21 -12.06 4.04
CA GLY A 26 -6.54 -12.44 3.57
C GLY A 26 -6.65 -13.88 3.06
N GLY A 27 -5.55 -14.64 2.98
CA GLY A 27 -5.53 -16.03 2.50
C GLY A 27 -4.92 -16.18 1.11
N GLU A 28 -5.56 -16.98 0.25
CA GLU A 28 -5.05 -17.26 -1.09
C GLU A 28 -5.09 -16.01 -1.98
N THR A 29 -3.93 -15.64 -2.51
CA THR A 29 -3.82 -14.46 -3.35
C THR A 29 -4.58 -14.63 -4.67
N ASN A 30 -5.50 -13.72 -4.96
CA ASN A 30 -6.29 -13.73 -6.18
C ASN A 30 -5.60 -12.98 -7.35
N GLU A 31 -6.17 -13.04 -8.56
CA GLU A 31 -5.58 -12.37 -9.73
C GLU A 31 -5.51 -10.85 -9.57
N THR A 32 -6.50 -10.22 -8.95
CA THR A 32 -6.55 -8.77 -8.68
C THR A 32 -5.38 -8.35 -7.80
N GLU A 33 -5.14 -9.08 -6.72
CA GLU A 33 -4.06 -8.82 -5.78
C GLU A 33 -2.68 -8.99 -6.41
N LEU A 34 -2.50 -9.98 -7.28
CA LEU A 34 -1.29 -10.11 -8.09
C LEU A 34 -1.09 -8.91 -9.03
N GLN A 35 -2.17 -8.36 -9.61
CA GLN A 35 -2.09 -7.14 -10.41
C GLN A 35 -1.72 -5.91 -9.57
N ILE A 36 -2.21 -5.81 -8.33
CA ILE A 36 -1.82 -4.75 -7.40
C ILE A 36 -0.32 -4.81 -7.12
N ILE A 37 0.22 -5.98 -6.78
CA ILE A 37 1.65 -6.16 -6.52
C ILE A 37 2.48 -5.82 -7.76
N LYS A 38 2.07 -6.28 -8.95
CA LYS A 38 2.74 -5.95 -10.21
C LYS A 38 2.73 -4.45 -10.50
N PHE A 39 1.60 -3.80 -10.27
CA PHE A 39 1.46 -2.35 -10.42
C PHE A 39 2.46 -1.61 -9.53
N TYR A 40 2.53 -1.93 -8.23
CA TYR A 40 3.49 -1.28 -7.33
C TYR A 40 4.94 -1.61 -7.67
N LYS A 41 5.25 -2.81 -8.15
CA LYS A 41 6.60 -3.14 -8.67
C LYS A 41 6.96 -2.27 -9.87
N ASN A 42 6.04 -2.04 -10.80
CA ASN A 42 6.28 -1.17 -11.96
C ASN A 42 6.56 0.28 -11.52
N GLU A 43 5.84 0.79 -10.52
CA GLU A 43 6.04 2.13 -9.96
C GLU A 43 7.41 2.33 -9.28
N MET A 44 8.13 1.25 -8.95
CA MET A 44 9.51 1.36 -8.46
C MET A 44 10.51 1.77 -9.56
N GLY A 45 10.15 1.63 -10.83
CA GLY A 45 11.04 1.89 -11.96
C GLY A 45 12.24 0.95 -11.98
N GLU A 46 13.45 1.48 -12.22
CA GLU A 46 14.69 0.68 -12.28
C GLU A 46 14.98 -0.10 -10.99
N ASP A 47 14.50 0.37 -9.84
CA ASP A 47 14.69 -0.31 -8.56
C ASP A 47 13.97 -1.68 -8.51
N ALA A 48 12.96 -1.89 -9.36
CA ALA A 48 12.23 -3.16 -9.50
C ALA A 48 13.15 -4.29 -10.00
N GLN A 49 14.11 -3.99 -10.88
CA GLN A 49 15.03 -5.00 -11.43
C GLN A 49 15.93 -5.61 -10.36
N ARG A 50 16.21 -4.83 -9.31
CA ARG A 50 17.06 -5.23 -8.18
C ARG A 50 16.25 -5.77 -7.00
N TYR A 51 14.93 -5.80 -7.11
CA TYR A 51 14.08 -6.30 -6.05
C TYR A 51 14.33 -7.78 -5.80
N ARG A 52 14.48 -8.12 -4.52
CA ARG A 52 14.54 -9.48 -3.98
C ARG A 52 13.69 -9.48 -2.72
N LYS A 53 12.72 -10.40 -2.64
CA LYS A 53 11.87 -10.55 -1.45
C LYS A 53 12.77 -10.83 -0.24
N SER A 54 12.65 -10.04 0.81
CA SER A 54 13.36 -10.29 2.06
C SER A 54 12.71 -11.44 2.86
N SER A 55 13.41 -11.94 3.87
CA SER A 55 12.87 -12.93 4.81
C SER A 55 12.19 -12.29 6.04
N HIS A 56 11.92 -10.98 6.01
CA HIS A 56 11.31 -10.28 7.13
C HIS A 56 9.84 -10.67 7.28
N SER A 57 9.40 -10.88 8.52
CA SER A 57 7.98 -11.09 8.83
C SER A 57 7.20 -9.78 8.72
N LEU A 58 5.87 -9.88 8.68
CA LEU A 58 4.96 -8.74 8.73
C LEU A 58 5.30 -7.80 9.91
N GLU A 59 5.47 -8.37 11.12
CA GLU A 59 5.80 -7.59 12.33
C GLU A 59 7.12 -6.84 12.16
N LYS A 60 8.14 -7.47 11.57
CA LYS A 60 9.43 -6.83 11.32
C LYS A 60 9.35 -5.70 10.31
N LEU A 61 8.53 -5.84 9.28
CA LEU A 61 8.29 -4.79 8.30
C LEU A 61 7.53 -3.61 8.93
N ILE A 62 6.53 -3.89 9.78
CA ILE A 62 5.81 -2.86 10.54
C ILE A 62 6.77 -2.13 11.50
N GLU A 63 7.61 -2.86 12.24
CA GLU A 63 8.62 -2.27 13.13
C GLU A 63 9.60 -1.38 12.37
N TYR A 64 10.10 -1.84 11.21
CA TYR A 64 11.01 -1.07 10.36
C TYR A 64 10.40 0.28 9.98
N PHE A 65 9.17 0.30 9.48
CA PHE A 65 8.52 1.54 9.07
C PHE A 65 8.05 2.39 10.24
N ALA A 66 7.67 1.79 11.38
CA ALA A 66 7.28 2.53 12.58
C ALA A 66 8.43 3.42 13.11
N ALA A 67 9.68 3.00 12.91
CA ALA A 67 10.88 3.76 13.26
C ALA A 67 11.24 4.88 12.27
N LYS A 68 10.56 4.97 11.12
CA LYS A 68 10.87 5.97 10.08
C LYS A 68 10.30 7.35 10.39
N PRO A 69 10.83 8.41 9.73
CA PRO A 69 10.26 9.75 9.83
C PRO A 69 8.77 9.77 9.47
N LYS A 70 8.03 10.72 10.08
CA LYS A 70 6.58 10.87 9.92
C LYS A 70 6.11 10.90 8.46
N ALA A 71 6.89 11.54 7.57
CA ALA A 71 6.58 11.59 6.14
C ALA A 71 6.55 10.20 5.50
N VAL A 72 7.56 9.36 5.77
CA VAL A 72 7.65 7.98 5.26
C VAL A 72 6.50 7.14 5.80
N LYS A 73 6.20 7.23 7.09
CA LYS A 73 5.08 6.51 7.71
C LYS A 73 3.73 6.84 7.06
N ASN A 74 3.44 8.13 6.89
CA ASN A 74 2.22 8.59 6.25
C ASN A 74 2.13 8.10 4.80
N LEU A 75 3.26 8.11 4.08
CA LEU A 75 3.33 7.68 2.69
C LEU A 75 3.08 6.17 2.55
N VAL A 76 3.76 5.36 3.37
CA VAL A 76 3.56 3.90 3.39
C VAL A 76 2.11 3.59 3.73
N PHE A 77 1.57 4.19 4.79
CA PHE A 77 0.18 3.98 5.19
C PHE A 77 -0.82 4.37 4.08
N MET A 78 -0.62 5.51 3.41
CA MET A 78 -1.45 5.92 2.28
C MET A 78 -1.42 4.90 1.13
N ASN A 79 -0.26 4.34 0.79
CA ASN A 79 -0.16 3.38 -0.29
C ASN A 79 -0.74 2.01 0.09
N VAL A 80 -0.65 1.59 1.36
CA VAL A 80 -1.36 0.40 1.86
C VAL A 80 -2.87 0.58 1.76
N VAL A 81 -3.42 1.70 2.26
CA VAL A 81 -4.85 2.03 2.14
C VAL A 81 -5.29 2.13 0.68
N ARG A 82 -4.42 2.63 -0.20
CA ARG A 82 -4.70 2.69 -1.63
C ARG A 82 -4.75 1.31 -2.26
N ALA A 83 -3.83 0.41 -1.89
CA ALA A 83 -3.82 -0.96 -2.36
C ALA A 83 -5.11 -1.71 -1.95
N SER A 84 -5.56 -1.54 -0.70
CA SER A 84 -6.77 -2.19 -0.20
C SER A 84 -8.07 -1.73 -0.87
N LEU A 85 -8.07 -0.60 -1.59
CA LEU A 85 -9.25 -0.10 -2.30
C LEU A 85 -9.33 -0.55 -3.75
N PHE A 86 -8.37 -1.35 -4.23
CA PHE A 86 -8.41 -1.95 -5.57
C PHE A 86 -9.29 -3.20 -5.64
N ASP A 87 -9.44 -3.93 -4.53
CA ASP A 87 -10.35 -5.06 -4.45
C ASP A 87 -11.70 -4.61 -3.86
N GLU A 88 -12.81 -5.06 -4.46
CA GLU A 88 -14.16 -4.85 -3.93
C GLU A 88 -14.44 -5.73 -2.70
N PHE A 89 -13.63 -6.78 -2.48
CA PHE A 89 -13.79 -7.79 -1.44
C PHE A 89 -12.67 -7.79 -0.40
N TYR A 90 -12.17 -6.61 -0.06
CA TYR A 90 -11.22 -6.42 1.04
C TYR A 90 -11.57 -7.23 2.29
N SER A 91 -10.63 -8.06 2.78
CA SER A 91 -10.91 -9.01 3.85
C SER A 91 -10.88 -8.38 5.25
N ALA A 92 -11.50 -9.06 6.23
CA ALA A 92 -11.45 -8.62 7.61
C ALA A 92 -10.02 -8.73 8.18
N GLU A 93 -9.26 -9.72 7.76
CA GLU A 93 -7.88 -9.97 8.18
C GLU A 93 -6.96 -8.86 7.67
N GLU A 94 -7.10 -8.46 6.40
CA GLU A 94 -6.40 -7.29 5.88
C GLU A 94 -6.78 -6.02 6.65
N HIS A 95 -8.06 -5.89 7.08
CA HIS A 95 -8.53 -4.79 7.96
C HIS A 95 -7.71 -4.70 9.22
N PHE A 96 -7.61 -5.81 9.95
CA PHE A 96 -6.84 -5.86 11.17
C PHE A 96 -5.37 -5.52 10.96
N VAL A 97 -4.76 -5.94 9.85
CA VAL A 97 -3.37 -5.58 9.55
C VAL A 97 -3.23 -4.08 9.29
N ILE A 98 -4.13 -3.45 8.53
CA ILE A 98 -4.09 -2.00 8.29
C ILE A 98 -4.28 -1.21 9.59
N GLU A 99 -5.16 -1.67 10.49
CA GLU A 99 -5.32 -1.05 11.81
C GLU A 99 -4.07 -1.18 12.68
N GLN A 100 -3.42 -2.34 12.66
CA GLN A 100 -2.13 -2.54 13.34
C GLN A 100 -1.05 -1.60 12.79
N ILE A 101 -0.95 -1.46 11.47
CA ILE A 101 -0.02 -0.51 10.83
C ILE A 101 -0.35 0.92 11.28
N GLN A 102 -1.62 1.32 11.25
CA GLN A 102 -2.08 2.64 11.68
C GLN A 102 -1.61 2.95 13.11
N GLU A 103 -1.86 2.04 14.04
CA GLU A 103 -1.51 2.18 15.45
C GLU A 103 0.01 2.28 15.63
N LYS A 104 0.77 1.33 15.09
CA LYS A 104 2.23 1.29 15.21
C LYS A 104 2.91 2.50 14.58
N PHE A 105 2.33 3.05 13.52
CA PHE A 105 2.89 4.23 12.88
C PHE A 105 2.55 5.53 13.62
N GLY A 106 1.61 5.50 14.57
CA GLY A 106 1.10 6.66 15.28
C GLY A 106 0.20 7.54 14.40
N ILE A 107 -0.56 6.93 13.48
CA ILE A 107 -1.46 7.64 12.58
C ILE A 107 -2.78 7.90 13.30
N THR A 108 -3.05 9.16 13.60
CA THR A 108 -4.32 9.59 14.21
C THR A 108 -5.52 9.25 13.31
N ASN A 109 -6.69 9.02 13.90
CA ASN A 109 -7.94 8.82 13.15
C ASN A 109 -8.23 9.96 12.17
N LYS A 110 -8.01 11.21 12.58
CA LYS A 110 -8.15 12.38 11.69
C LYS A 110 -7.27 12.24 10.43
N LYS A 111 -6.00 11.85 10.61
CA LYS A 111 -5.07 11.66 9.50
C LYS A 111 -5.48 10.48 8.60
N LYS A 112 -5.92 9.35 9.17
CA LYS A 112 -6.51 8.24 8.40
C LYS A 112 -7.68 8.71 7.55
N THR A 113 -8.62 9.45 8.15
CA THR A 113 -9.77 10.03 7.42
C THR A 113 -9.33 10.96 6.29
N ASP A 114 -8.35 11.85 6.53
CA ASP A 114 -7.82 12.72 5.47
C ASP A 114 -7.21 11.91 4.31
N ILE A 115 -6.41 10.89 4.63
CA ILE A 115 -5.77 10.00 3.64
C ILE A 115 -6.83 9.24 2.83
N MET A 116 -7.83 8.64 3.50
CA MET A 116 -8.91 7.93 2.82
C MET A 116 -9.64 8.84 1.84
N LYS A 117 -9.99 10.07 2.25
CA LYS A 117 -10.66 11.04 1.36
C LYS A 117 -9.85 11.31 0.08
N ILE A 118 -8.53 11.47 0.21
CA ILE A 118 -7.65 11.70 -0.96
C ILE A 118 -7.67 10.47 -1.87
N VAL A 119 -7.53 9.27 -1.31
CA VAL A 119 -7.49 8.03 -2.10
C VAL A 119 -8.83 7.76 -2.79
N TYR A 120 -9.97 7.95 -2.11
CA TYR A 120 -11.30 7.83 -2.72
C TYR A 120 -11.53 8.84 -3.84
N ALA A 121 -11.15 10.11 -3.63
CA ALA A 121 -11.26 11.13 -4.67
C ALA A 121 -10.43 10.77 -5.92
N GLU A 122 -9.24 10.18 -5.74
CA GLU A 122 -8.43 9.68 -6.85
C GLU A 122 -9.13 8.55 -7.61
N ARG A 123 -9.69 7.57 -6.89
CA ARG A 123 -10.43 6.46 -7.49
C ARG A 123 -11.62 6.97 -8.31
N ASP A 124 -12.43 7.83 -7.73
CA ASP A 124 -13.64 8.35 -8.38
C ASP A 124 -13.30 9.16 -9.64
N LEU A 125 -12.20 9.94 -9.60
CA LEU A 125 -11.70 10.65 -10.77
C LEU A 125 -11.27 9.68 -11.88
N ARG A 126 -10.58 8.58 -11.53
CA ARG A 126 -10.14 7.55 -12.47
C ARG A 126 -11.33 6.82 -13.10
N GLU A 127 -12.33 6.44 -12.31
CA GLU A 127 -13.55 5.79 -12.82
C GLU A 127 -14.39 6.73 -13.70
N ARG A 128 -14.44 8.02 -13.36
CA ARG A 128 -15.05 9.02 -14.23
C ARG A 128 -14.30 9.15 -15.56
N ALA A 129 -12.97 9.19 -15.54
CA ALA A 129 -12.16 9.28 -16.76
C ALA A 129 -12.37 8.07 -17.67
N LYS A 130 -12.40 6.84 -17.11
CA LYS A 130 -12.70 5.62 -17.87
C LYS A 130 -14.04 5.70 -18.60
N ARG A 131 -15.08 6.19 -17.92
CA ARG A 131 -16.42 6.37 -18.52
C ARG A 131 -16.39 7.35 -19.69
N VAL A 132 -15.77 8.52 -19.50
CA VAL A 132 -15.66 9.55 -20.56
C VAL A 132 -14.87 9.07 -21.77
N ILE A 133 -13.84 8.23 -21.59
CA ILE A 133 -13.04 7.68 -22.70
C ILE A 133 -13.80 6.59 -23.46
N ALA A 134 -14.71 5.87 -22.80
CA ALA A 134 -15.49 4.79 -23.39
C ALA A 134 -16.72 5.29 -24.18
N GLU A 135 -17.11 6.55 -24.01
CA GLU A 135 -18.10 7.27 -24.82
C GLU A 135 -17.53 7.68 -26.18
#